data_AF-A0A2X2T7S9-F1
#
_entry.id   AF-A0A2X2T7S9-F1
#
_cell.length_a   1.000
_cell.length_b   1.000
_cell.length_c   1.000
_cell.angle_alpha   90.00
_cell.angle_beta   90.00
_cell.angle_gamma   90.00
#
_symmetry.space_group_name_H-M   'P 1'
#
loop_
_entity.id
_entity.type
_entity.pdbx_description
1 polymer ?
#
loop_
_entity_poly.entity_id
_entity_poly.type
_entity_poly.pdbx_seq_one_letter_code
_entity_poly.pdbx_strand_id
1 'polypeptide(L)'
;MVDDAHGIGVLGDEGRGSCHLQNTRPDILVVTFGKAFGGSGAAVLCSEDIATYLLQFARHLIYSTAMPPAQAVSLQAALKVVQRGDDHRARLAENIQHFRQGAARLSLNLADSDSAIQPLIVGENQRTLDLACRLKERGFWLTAIRPPTVPPGSARLRITLTSAHTSGDIDALLEALYDATC
;
A
#
# COMPACT_ATOMS: atom_id res chain seq x y z
N MET A 1 10.94 17.15 -0.56
CA MET A 1 9.64 16.62 -1.01
C MET A 1 9.54 15.15 -0.62
N VAL A 2 8.39 14.70 -0.13
CA VAL A 2 8.13 13.29 0.24
C VAL A 2 6.81 12.83 -0.40
N ASP A 3 6.79 11.61 -0.94
CA ASP A 3 5.57 10.90 -1.35
C ASP A 3 5.22 9.87 -0.26
N ASP A 4 4.08 10.08 0.40
CA ASP A 4 3.62 9.23 1.50
C ASP A 4 2.38 8.41 1.11
N ALA A 5 2.27 8.03 -0.17
CA ALA A 5 1.11 7.32 -0.68
C ALA A 5 0.88 5.95 -0.01
N HIS A 6 1.91 5.34 0.59
CA HIS A 6 1.78 4.07 1.32
C HIS A 6 1.76 4.21 2.84
N GLY A 7 2.12 5.37 3.39
CA GLY A 7 2.06 5.61 4.83
C GLY A 7 0.79 6.34 5.26
N ILE A 8 0.29 7.29 4.47
CA ILE A 8 -0.92 8.05 4.84
C ILE A 8 -2.12 7.11 5.05
N GLY A 9 -2.79 7.29 6.18
CA GLY A 9 -3.91 6.48 6.66
C GLY A 9 -3.53 5.16 7.33
N VAL A 10 -2.26 4.74 7.24
CA VAL A 10 -1.77 3.45 7.73
C VAL A 10 -0.79 3.60 8.90
N LEU A 11 0.12 4.58 8.81
CA LEU A 11 1.19 4.81 9.77
C LEU A 11 0.89 6.03 10.64
N GLY A 12 1.47 6.03 11.84
CA GLY A 12 1.35 7.12 12.82
C GLY A 12 -0.04 7.26 13.41
N ASP A 13 -0.12 8.00 14.50
CA ASP A 13 -1.38 8.27 15.20
C ASP A 13 -2.38 8.94 14.25
N GLU A 14 -3.64 8.52 14.36
CA GLU A 14 -4.74 8.99 13.49
C GLU A 14 -4.50 8.76 11.98
N GLY A 15 -3.53 7.93 11.59
CA GLY A 15 -3.17 7.68 10.19
C GLY A 15 -2.46 8.86 9.52
N ARG A 16 -1.71 9.67 10.26
CA ARG A 16 -0.99 10.85 9.74
C ARG A 16 0.18 10.55 8.81
N GLY A 17 0.60 9.29 8.72
CA GLY A 17 1.57 8.81 7.76
C GLY A 17 3.01 8.75 8.26
N SER A 18 3.93 8.44 7.35
CA SER A 18 5.34 8.15 7.66
C SER A 18 6.08 9.38 8.18
N CYS A 19 5.82 10.56 7.62
CA CYS A 19 6.41 11.82 8.08
C CYS A 19 6.10 12.10 9.56
N HIS A 20 4.87 11.84 10.00
CA HIS A 20 4.48 12.01 11.39
C HIS A 20 5.20 11.01 12.31
N LEU A 21 5.23 9.73 11.93
CA LEU A 21 5.95 8.68 12.66
C LEU A 21 7.44 8.99 12.83
N GLN A 22 8.06 9.60 11.81
CA GLN A 22 9.47 9.98 11.81
C GLN A 22 9.73 11.40 12.34
N ASN A 23 8.72 12.07 12.92
CA ASN A 23 8.81 13.45 13.41
C ASN A 23 9.44 14.43 12.40
N THR A 24 9.13 14.25 11.12
CA THR A 24 9.71 15.01 10.01
C THR A 24 8.63 15.81 9.32
N ARG A 25 8.93 17.07 8.95
CA ARG A 25 8.02 17.96 8.24
C ARG A 25 8.64 18.40 6.91
N PRO A 26 8.28 17.77 5.78
CA PRO A 26 8.78 18.18 4.47
C PRO A 26 8.08 19.48 3.99
N ASP A 27 8.74 20.24 3.12
CA ASP A 27 8.13 21.43 2.49
C ASP A 27 6.94 21.07 1.57
N ILE A 28 7.02 19.88 0.95
CA ILE A 28 6.03 19.33 0.04
C ILE A 28 5.82 17.86 0.41
N LEU A 29 4.59 17.53 0.80
CA LEU A 29 4.12 16.18 1.06
C LEU A 29 3.03 15.80 0.06
N VAL A 30 3.27 14.74 -0.71
CA VAL A 30 2.31 14.21 -1.68
C VAL A 30 1.60 13.02 -1.07
N VAL A 31 0.27 13.01 -1.14
CA VAL A 31 -0.58 11.92 -0.65
C VAL A 31 -1.57 11.50 -1.73
N THR A 32 -2.02 10.23 -1.69
CA THR A 32 -3.07 9.72 -2.57
C THR A 32 -4.29 9.31 -1.79
N PHE A 33 -5.46 9.48 -2.40
CA PHE A 33 -6.72 8.98 -1.87
C PHE A 33 -7.11 7.61 -2.44
N GLY A 34 -6.35 7.08 -3.41
CA GLY A 34 -6.62 5.81 -4.08
C GLY A 34 -6.23 4.54 -3.32
N LYS A 35 -5.76 4.66 -2.07
CA LYS A 35 -5.24 3.55 -1.27
C LYS A 35 -6.00 3.45 0.05
N ALA A 36 -5.40 3.83 1.17
CA ALA A 36 -6.00 3.70 2.50
C ALA A 36 -7.35 4.44 2.64
N PHE A 37 -7.56 5.51 1.87
CA PHE A 37 -8.81 6.28 1.85
C PHE A 37 -9.92 5.64 1.00
N GLY A 38 -9.61 4.62 0.17
CA GLY A 38 -10.58 3.92 -0.67
C GLY A 38 -11.28 4.78 -1.74
N GLY A 39 -10.74 5.98 -2.03
CA GLY A 39 -11.31 6.93 -2.98
C GLY A 39 -10.46 7.07 -4.25
N SER A 40 -10.39 8.28 -4.78
CA SER A 40 -9.54 8.62 -5.93
C SER A 40 -9.00 10.04 -5.78
N GLY A 41 -7.96 10.38 -6.55
CA GLY A 41 -7.28 11.66 -6.49
C GLY A 41 -6.06 11.66 -5.56
N ALA A 42 -5.48 12.86 -5.41
CA ALA A 42 -4.28 13.11 -4.63
C ALA A 42 -4.30 14.54 -4.09
N ALA A 43 -3.43 14.82 -3.12
CA ALA A 43 -3.22 16.17 -2.61
C ALA A 43 -1.72 16.44 -2.42
N VAL A 44 -1.38 17.73 -2.53
CA VAL A 44 -0.06 18.27 -2.18
C VAL A 44 -0.24 19.13 -0.95
N LEU A 45 0.33 18.70 0.17
CA LEU A 45 0.35 19.43 1.43
C LEU A 45 1.66 20.24 1.49
N CYS A 46 1.53 21.56 1.52
CA CYS A 46 2.65 22.50 1.43
C CYS A 46 2.28 23.86 2.05
N SER A 47 3.21 24.83 2.03
CA SER A 47 2.93 26.21 2.43
C SER A 47 2.01 26.93 1.43
N GLU A 48 1.40 28.02 1.86
CA GLU A 48 0.53 28.85 1.00
C GLU A 48 1.27 29.43 -0.21
N ASP A 49 2.54 29.83 -0.04
CA ASP A 49 3.38 30.31 -1.14
C ASP A 49 3.58 29.24 -2.22
N ILE A 50 3.86 27.98 -1.81
CA ILE A 50 4.01 26.86 -2.74
C ILE A 50 2.67 26.52 -3.39
N ALA A 51 1.58 26.48 -2.63
CA ALA A 51 0.24 26.22 -3.15
C ALA A 51 -0.15 27.27 -4.21
N THR A 52 0.11 28.55 -3.93
CA THR A 52 -0.15 29.67 -4.85
C THR A 52 0.68 29.52 -6.12
N TYR A 53 1.98 29.22 -5.98
CA TYR A 53 2.84 28.96 -7.14
C TYR A 53 2.30 27.80 -8.01
N LEU A 54 1.92 26.68 -7.39
CA LEU A 54 1.36 25.54 -8.12
C LEU A 54 0.04 25.89 -8.82
N LEU A 55 -0.85 26.65 -8.19
CA LEU A 55 -2.09 27.11 -8.80
C LEU A 55 -1.86 28.01 -10.02
N GLN A 56 -0.79 28.81 -10.03
CA GLN A 56 -0.47 29.72 -11.13
C GLN A 56 0.30 29.06 -12.28
N PHE A 57 1.16 28.07 -11.99
CA PHE A 57 2.12 27.55 -12.97
C PHE A 57 1.95 26.05 -13.30
N ALA A 58 1.27 25.26 -12.48
CA ALA A 58 1.13 23.82 -12.73
C ALA A 58 0.06 23.52 -13.79
N ARG A 59 0.50 23.40 -15.05
CA ARG A 59 -0.37 23.10 -16.21
C ARG A 59 -1.29 21.89 -15.99
N HIS A 60 -0.81 20.85 -15.32
CA HIS A 60 -1.58 19.64 -15.04
C HIS A 60 -2.72 19.86 -14.03
N LEU A 61 -2.64 20.90 -13.21
CA LEU A 61 -3.72 21.31 -12.31
C LEU A 61 -4.68 22.26 -13.03
N ILE A 62 -4.14 23.26 -13.73
CA ILE A 62 -4.90 24.34 -14.40
C ILE A 62 -5.77 23.81 -15.53
N TYR A 63 -5.24 22.89 -16.34
CA TYR A 63 -5.91 22.37 -17.54
C TYR A 63 -6.57 21.01 -17.31
N SER A 64 -6.94 20.70 -16.07
CA SER A 64 -7.65 19.48 -15.70
C SER A 64 -8.99 19.79 -15.07
N THR A 65 -9.97 18.90 -15.24
CA THR A 65 -11.27 19.04 -14.57
C THR A 65 -11.10 18.86 -13.06
N ALA A 66 -11.70 19.76 -12.29
CA ALA A 66 -11.69 19.70 -10.83
C ALA A 66 -12.35 18.41 -10.32
N MET A 67 -11.96 17.99 -9.11
CA MET A 67 -12.55 16.84 -8.43
C MET A 67 -14.07 17.01 -8.28
N PRO A 68 -14.88 15.98 -8.60
CA PRO A 68 -16.32 16.01 -8.37
C PRO A 68 -16.69 16.32 -6.91
N PRO A 69 -17.69 17.18 -6.62
CA PRO A 69 -18.08 17.52 -5.25
C PRO A 69 -18.44 16.29 -4.40
N ALA A 70 -19.12 15.30 -4.98
CA ALA A 70 -19.48 14.06 -4.28
C ALA A 70 -18.23 13.28 -3.81
N GLN A 71 -17.16 13.31 -4.59
CA GLN A 71 -15.90 12.68 -4.22
C GLN A 71 -15.22 13.45 -3.07
N ALA A 72 -15.23 14.78 -3.09
CA ALA A 72 -14.69 15.58 -1.99
C ALA A 72 -15.42 15.28 -0.65
N VAL A 73 -16.76 15.16 -0.68
CA VAL A 73 -17.55 14.78 0.50
C VAL A 73 -17.23 13.36 0.97
N SER A 74 -17.11 12.41 0.04
CA SER A 74 -16.71 11.03 0.35
C SER A 74 -15.33 10.98 1.02
N LEU A 75 -14.35 11.74 0.51
CA LEU A 75 -13.02 11.82 1.09
C LEU A 75 -13.01 12.45 2.49
N GLN A 76 -13.88 13.44 2.74
CA GLN A 76 -14.03 14.01 4.07
C GLN A 76 -14.58 12.99 5.07
N ALA A 77 -15.50 12.11 4.64
CA ALA A 77 -15.98 11.01 5.46
C ALA A 77 -14.90 9.95 5.68
N ALA A 78 -14.18 9.56 4.62
CA ALA A 78 -13.06 8.61 4.70
C ALA A 78 -11.96 9.09 5.65
N LEU A 79 -11.63 10.38 5.62
CA LEU A 79 -10.65 10.97 6.56
C LEU A 79 -11.07 10.76 8.02
N LYS A 80 -12.34 10.96 8.36
CA LYS A 80 -12.84 10.73 9.73
C LYS A 80 -12.74 9.27 10.15
N VAL A 81 -12.99 8.34 9.21
CA VAL A 81 -12.83 6.89 9.45
C VAL A 81 -11.36 6.57 9.69
N VAL A 82 -10.46 7.08 8.84
CA VAL A 82 -9.01 6.91 8.98
C VAL A 82 -8.53 7.44 10.33
N GLN A 83 -8.92 8.66 10.71
CA GLN A 83 -8.52 9.25 11.99
C GLN A 83 -8.92 8.39 13.19
N ARG A 84 -10.10 7.77 13.15
CA ARG A 84 -10.62 6.90 14.22
C ARG A 84 -10.21 5.43 14.08
N GLY A 85 -9.42 5.09 13.06
CA GLY A 85 -9.10 3.72 12.67
C GLY A 85 -7.91 3.09 13.39
N ASP A 86 -7.59 3.49 14.64
CA ASP A 86 -6.43 2.94 15.36
C ASP A 86 -6.54 1.42 15.56
N ASP A 87 -7.73 0.92 15.86
CA ASP A 87 -7.99 -0.53 15.95
C ASP A 87 -7.71 -1.26 14.63
N HIS A 88 -8.03 -0.63 13.49
CA HIS A 88 -7.72 -1.19 12.17
C HIS A 88 -6.21 -1.21 11.91
N ARG A 89 -5.49 -0.15 12.30
CA ARG A 89 -4.02 -0.11 12.20
C ARG A 89 -3.36 -1.17 13.09
N ALA A 90 -3.84 -1.33 14.32
CA ALA A 90 -3.36 -2.37 15.24
C ALA A 90 -3.60 -3.78 14.65
N ARG A 91 -4.82 -4.05 14.16
CA ARG A 91 -5.14 -5.32 13.50
C ARG A 91 -4.26 -5.59 12.27
N LEU A 92 -4.00 -4.57 11.45
CA LEU A 92 -3.10 -4.71 10.31
C LEU A 92 -1.67 -5.04 10.76
N ALA A 93 -1.16 -4.40 11.82
CA ALA A 93 0.16 -4.70 12.38
C ALA A 93 0.24 -6.16 12.88
N GLU A 94 -0.78 -6.62 13.61
CA GLU A 94 -0.91 -8.03 14.03
C GLU A 94 -0.92 -8.98 12.83
N ASN A 95 -1.69 -8.66 11.78
CA ASN A 95 -1.75 -9.45 10.55
C ASN A 95 -0.39 -9.52 9.83
N ILE A 96 0.34 -8.41 9.76
CA ILE A 96 1.70 -8.37 9.19
C ILE A 96 2.63 -9.26 10.00
N GLN A 97 2.60 -9.14 11.33
CA GLN A 97 3.42 -9.95 12.22
C GLN A 97 3.11 -11.44 12.09
N HIS A 98 1.83 -11.82 12.09
CA HIS A 98 1.37 -13.20 11.94
C HIS A 98 1.85 -13.80 10.61
N PHE A 99 1.65 -13.08 9.50
CA PHE A 99 2.12 -13.50 8.18
C PHE A 99 3.65 -13.68 8.16
N ARG A 100 4.42 -12.70 8.67
CA ARG A 100 5.89 -12.78 8.66
C ARG A 100 6.42 -13.93 9.52
N GLN A 101 5.81 -14.19 10.68
CA GLN A 101 6.18 -15.32 11.54
C GLN A 101 5.90 -16.67 10.88
N GLY A 102 4.75 -16.80 10.21
CA GLY A 102 4.42 -18.00 9.43
C GLY A 102 5.35 -18.18 8.23
N ALA A 103 5.56 -17.13 7.45
CA ALA A 103 6.41 -17.14 6.27
C ALA A 103 7.88 -17.46 6.59
N ALA A 104 8.39 -17.04 7.76
CA ALA A 104 9.75 -17.34 8.21
C ALA A 104 9.99 -18.84 8.44
N ARG A 105 8.94 -19.65 8.59
CA ARG A 105 9.02 -21.12 8.69
C ARG A 105 9.04 -21.80 7.33
N LEU A 106 8.77 -21.04 6.27
CA LEU A 106 8.74 -21.50 4.88
C LEU A 106 10.05 -21.10 4.20
N SER A 107 10.50 -21.89 3.22
CA SER A 107 11.67 -21.57 2.40
C SER A 107 11.35 -20.53 1.31
N LEU A 108 10.77 -19.39 1.73
CA LEU A 108 10.35 -18.30 0.85
C LEU A 108 11.39 -17.16 0.85
N ASN A 109 11.69 -16.62 -0.33
CA ASN A 109 12.54 -15.43 -0.47
C ASN A 109 11.72 -14.15 -0.28
N LEU A 110 11.33 -13.88 0.97
CA LEU A 110 10.58 -12.68 1.33
C LEU A 110 11.55 -11.50 1.56
N ALA A 111 11.24 -10.34 0.98
CA ALA A 111 11.98 -9.12 1.28
C ALA A 111 11.64 -8.57 2.69
N ASP A 112 12.59 -7.87 3.30
CA ASP A 112 12.34 -7.13 4.52
C ASP A 112 11.30 -6.03 4.29
N SER A 113 10.25 -6.03 5.10
CA SER A 113 9.15 -5.07 5.02
C SER A 113 8.29 -5.11 6.29
N ASP A 114 8.25 -3.97 6.98
CA ASP A 114 7.35 -3.75 8.12
C ASP A 114 6.01 -3.14 7.69
N SER A 115 5.78 -3.01 6.38
CA SER A 115 4.57 -2.39 5.82
C SER A 115 3.48 -3.43 5.51
N ALA A 116 2.28 -2.96 5.16
CA ALA A 116 1.21 -3.81 4.63
C ALA A 116 1.62 -4.60 3.38
N ILE A 117 2.67 -4.19 2.69
CA ILE A 117 3.16 -4.83 1.47
C ILE A 117 4.26 -5.82 1.84
N GLN A 118 4.07 -7.10 1.52
CA GLN A 118 5.01 -8.19 1.78
C GLN A 118 5.52 -8.74 0.43
N PRO A 119 6.71 -8.33 -0.04
CA PRO A 119 7.20 -8.74 -1.36
C PRO A 119 7.83 -10.13 -1.31
N LEU A 120 7.29 -11.07 -2.10
CA LEU A 120 7.89 -12.39 -2.32
C LEU A 120 8.69 -12.37 -3.62
N ILE A 121 10.02 -12.40 -3.52
CA ILE A 121 10.93 -12.35 -4.66
C ILE A 121 11.01 -13.72 -5.33
N VAL A 122 10.63 -13.78 -6.61
CA VAL A 122 10.66 -15.01 -7.42
C VAL A 122 11.78 -14.94 -8.47
N GLY A 123 12.09 -13.74 -8.94
CA GLY A 123 13.18 -13.44 -9.85
C GLY A 123 12.74 -13.44 -11.32
N GLU A 124 12.39 -14.60 -11.85
CA GLU A 124 12.03 -14.77 -13.27
C GLU A 124 10.57 -14.39 -13.55
N ASN A 125 10.32 -13.70 -14.67
CA ASN A 125 8.99 -13.23 -15.04
C ASN A 125 7.97 -14.36 -15.22
N GLN A 126 8.32 -15.43 -15.93
CA GLN A 126 7.38 -16.51 -16.23
C GLN A 126 7.05 -17.30 -14.98
N ARG A 127 8.05 -17.69 -14.18
CA ARG A 127 7.84 -18.32 -12.87
C ARG A 127 6.96 -17.49 -11.94
N THR A 128 7.12 -16.16 -11.94
CA THR A 128 6.27 -15.26 -11.13
C THR A 128 4.82 -15.30 -11.61
N LEU A 129 4.58 -15.30 -12.91
CA LEU A 129 3.23 -15.42 -13.48
C LEU A 129 2.60 -16.77 -13.16
N ASP A 130 3.33 -17.86 -13.38
CA ASP A 130 2.82 -19.21 -13.16
C ASP A 130 2.48 -19.44 -11.70
N LEU A 131 3.29 -18.90 -10.78
CA LEU A 131 2.98 -18.90 -9.35
C LEU A 131 1.71 -18.09 -9.05
N ALA A 132 1.55 -16.89 -9.62
CA ALA A 132 0.34 -16.10 -9.44
C ALA A 132 -0.91 -16.82 -9.97
N CYS A 133 -0.80 -17.50 -11.12
CA CYS A 133 -1.89 -18.28 -11.70
C CYS A 133 -2.27 -19.47 -10.80
N ARG A 134 -1.30 -20.27 -10.34
CA ARG A 134 -1.55 -21.40 -9.42
C ARG A 134 -2.19 -20.96 -8.11
N LEU A 135 -1.75 -19.84 -7.55
CA LEU A 135 -2.36 -19.28 -6.33
C LEU A 135 -3.78 -18.78 -6.60
N LYS A 136 -4.02 -18.17 -7.77
CA LYS A 136 -5.36 -17.73 -8.18
C LYS A 136 -6.33 -18.90 -8.35
N GLU A 137 -5.89 -20.03 -8.90
CA GLU A 137 -6.71 -21.26 -8.99
C GLU A 137 -7.12 -21.79 -7.61
N ARG A 138 -6.33 -21.49 -6.58
CA ARG A 138 -6.63 -21.80 -5.17
C ARG A 138 -7.39 -20.69 -4.45
N GLY A 139 -7.83 -19.64 -5.16
CA GLY A 139 -8.59 -18.53 -4.61
C GLY A 139 -7.77 -17.33 -4.12
N PHE A 140 -6.44 -17.35 -4.23
CA PHE A 140 -5.57 -16.26 -3.78
C PHE A 140 -5.12 -15.37 -4.93
N TRP A 141 -5.65 -14.15 -4.98
CA TRP A 141 -5.30 -13.20 -6.04
C TRP A 141 -4.12 -12.30 -5.63
N LEU A 142 -2.91 -12.69 -6.04
CA LEU A 142 -1.71 -11.89 -5.85
C LEU A 142 -1.27 -11.21 -7.16
N THR A 143 -0.74 -9.99 -7.06
CA THR A 143 -0.25 -9.27 -8.24
C THR A 143 1.21 -9.61 -8.50
N ALA A 144 1.51 -10.12 -9.69
CA ALA A 144 2.86 -10.28 -10.20
C ALA A 144 3.41 -8.92 -10.69
N ILE A 145 4.46 -8.43 -10.02
CA ILE A 145 5.18 -7.21 -10.40
C ILE A 145 6.46 -7.60 -11.14
N ARG A 146 6.67 -7.01 -12.31
CA ARG A 146 7.74 -7.34 -13.27
C ARG A 146 8.37 -6.06 -13.82
N PRO A 147 9.53 -6.13 -14.49
CA PRO A 147 10.07 -4.98 -15.22
C PRO A 147 9.04 -4.37 -16.18
N PRO A 148 9.04 -3.03 -16.38
CA PRO A 148 10.00 -2.05 -15.85
C PRO A 148 9.72 -1.60 -14.40
N THR A 149 8.64 -2.05 -13.76
CA THR A 149 8.25 -1.61 -12.41
C THR A 149 9.23 -2.05 -11.32
N VAL A 150 9.97 -3.14 -11.57
CA VAL A 150 11.08 -3.62 -10.71
C VAL A 150 12.29 -3.95 -11.58
N PRO A 151 13.52 -3.94 -11.03
CA PRO A 151 14.72 -4.29 -11.80
C PRO A 151 14.63 -5.68 -12.45
N PRO A 152 15.25 -5.89 -13.64
CA PRO A 152 15.36 -7.20 -14.26
C PRO A 152 15.88 -8.27 -13.29
N GLY A 153 15.31 -9.48 -13.35
CA GLY A 153 15.67 -10.59 -12.46
C GLY A 153 15.16 -10.46 -11.02
N SER A 154 14.30 -9.47 -10.73
CA SER A 154 13.69 -9.28 -9.40
C SER A 154 12.16 -9.27 -9.42
N ALA A 155 11.57 -9.98 -10.40
CA ALA A 155 10.13 -10.17 -10.46
C ALA A 155 9.60 -10.79 -9.16
N ARG A 156 8.43 -10.35 -8.73
CA ARG A 156 7.94 -10.65 -7.37
C ARG A 156 6.43 -10.70 -7.32
N LEU A 157 5.90 -11.48 -6.39
CA LEU A 157 4.51 -11.35 -5.98
C LEU A 157 4.41 -10.29 -4.90
N ARG A 158 3.47 -9.36 -5.09
CA ARG A 158 3.18 -8.32 -4.11
C ARG A 158 1.97 -8.74 -3.28
N ILE A 159 2.23 -9.30 -2.10
CA ILE A 159 1.20 -9.60 -1.12
C ILE A 159 0.86 -8.29 -0.41
N THR A 160 -0.42 -7.93 -0.34
CA THR A 160 -0.87 -6.71 0.35
C THR A 160 -1.87 -7.11 1.41
N LEU A 161 -1.47 -7.00 2.67
CA LEU A 161 -2.31 -7.32 3.82
C LEU A 161 -3.21 -6.13 4.17
N THR A 162 -4.37 -6.43 4.74
CA THR A 162 -5.33 -5.42 5.21
C THR A 162 -5.77 -5.78 6.62
N SER A 163 -6.39 -4.82 7.31
CA SER A 163 -7.03 -5.05 8.61
C SER A 163 -8.27 -5.94 8.52
N ALA A 164 -8.80 -6.19 7.31
CA ALA A 164 -9.98 -7.01 7.08
C ALA A 164 -9.65 -8.50 6.94
N HIS A 165 -8.41 -8.87 6.66
CA HIS A 165 -7.99 -10.26 6.66
C HIS A 165 -8.08 -10.84 8.07
N THR A 166 -8.63 -12.04 8.17
CA THR A 166 -8.62 -12.85 9.39
C THR A 166 -7.31 -13.63 9.51
N SER A 167 -7.02 -14.17 10.70
CA SER A 167 -5.89 -15.08 10.87
C SER A 167 -5.99 -16.31 9.97
N GLY A 168 -7.21 -16.85 9.80
CA GLY A 168 -7.47 -17.99 8.91
C GLY A 168 -7.17 -17.69 7.43
N ASP A 169 -7.45 -16.47 6.96
CA ASP A 169 -7.09 -16.07 5.59
C ASP A 169 -5.56 -16.06 5.40
N ILE A 170 -4.82 -15.63 6.42
CA ILE A 170 -3.36 -15.57 6.41
C ILE A 170 -2.77 -16.99 6.46
N ASP A 171 -3.30 -17.85 7.33
CA ASP A 171 -2.87 -19.24 7.46
C ASP A 171 -3.10 -20.01 6.15
N ALA A 172 -4.28 -19.86 5.55
CA ALA A 172 -4.61 -20.49 4.28
C ALA A 172 -3.71 -19.99 3.13
N LEU A 173 -3.35 -18.69 3.12
CA LEU A 173 -2.38 -18.15 2.16
C LEU A 173 -0.99 -18.78 2.35
N LEU A 174 -0.54 -18.94 3.60
CA LEU A 174 0.77 -19.53 3.91
C LEU A 174 0.84 -20.99 3.46
N GLU A 175 -0.22 -21.77 3.70
CA GLU A 175 -0.34 -23.15 3.20
C GLU A 175 -0.30 -23.18 1.66
N ALA A 176 -1.06 -22.31 0.99
CA ALA A 176 -1.05 -22.24 -0.46
C ALA A 176 0.32 -21.83 -1.04
N LEU A 177 1.05 -20.94 -0.35
CA LEU A 177 2.40 -20.54 -0.73
C LEU A 177 3.40 -21.69 -0.55
N TYR A 178 3.31 -22.46 0.54
CA TYR A 178 4.14 -23.64 0.75
C TYR A 178 3.95 -24.65 -0.39
N ASP A 179 2.71 -25.07 -0.63
CA ASP A 179 2.40 -26.06 -1.66
C ASP A 179 2.78 -25.62 -3.09
N ALA A 180 2.70 -24.33 -3.39
CA ALA A 180 2.99 -23.82 -4.72
C ALA A 180 4.50 -23.59 -4.95
N THR A 181 5.31 -23.58 -3.89
CA THR A 181 6.76 -23.38 -3.95
C THR A 181 7.59 -24.64 -3.69
N CYS A 182 6.97 -25.67 -3.10
CA CYS A 182 7.45 -27.05 -3.16
C CYS A 182 7.24 -27.67 -4.55
#